data_AF-A0A1V5BNB2-F1
#
_entry.id   AF-A0A1V5BNB2-F1
#
_cell.length_a   1.000
_cell.length_b   1.000
_cell.length_c   1.000
_cell.angle_alpha   90.00
_cell.angle_beta   90.00
_cell.angle_gamma   90.00
#
_symmetry.space_group_name_H-M   'P 1'
#
loop_
_entity.id
_entity.type
_entity.pdbx_description
1 polymer ?
#
loop_
_entity_poly.entity_id
_entity_poly.type
_entity_poly.pdbx_seq_one_letter_code
_entity_poly.pdbx_strand_id
1 'polypeptide(L)'
;MFFFSKNKQLSGVTNASQAEMDFLTALFDFSLAHSEMMAFSTSIKVREISEKSADLAAAAEEMSATAEETSASTQQISAVMQMVDAKELESFNNINELASLTKSSGEMLNNMVGNATELLEKIKTIDDISQNVSDIADQTNLLSLNAAIEAARAGEHGRGFSVVAEQVRKLADQTKQAVKEVKNISDDMNGRAMNTNSAVTNVKDVFHRYLNDTQKVTDIVRENRHQVKEAADAIDNIAKAAQQQALTTEDLARLSGDLASVTDFGDVLSRNVERLSKIIKPYLSVAEKEHILTVLAARLVDHANFLRKVIKSAGKGIRLATHRECAFGKWYEEERGQYQNIAAYSAIEEPHKKFHEAANALSVDCNSKNAEAVVDTSLEILEAFIKLSTALRG
;
A
#
# COMPACT_ATOMS: atom_id res chain seq x y z
N MET A 1 63.49 0.37 -76.93
CA MET A 1 63.85 1.45 -77.87
C MET A 1 62.67 2.41 -77.91
N PHE A 2 62.79 3.58 -77.28
CA PHE A 2 62.19 4.88 -77.66
C PHE A 2 62.36 5.88 -76.49
N PHE A 3 63.40 6.69 -76.68
CA PHE A 3 63.79 8.03 -76.23
C PHE A 3 63.09 8.82 -75.11
N PHE A 4 63.98 9.46 -74.35
CA PHE A 4 63.89 10.62 -73.45
C PHE A 4 62.90 11.73 -73.81
N SER A 5 62.34 12.37 -72.76
CA SER A 5 62.34 13.84 -72.64
C SER A 5 62.41 14.28 -71.18
N LYS A 6 63.53 14.93 -70.81
CA LYS A 6 63.65 15.83 -69.65
C LYS A 6 63.20 17.21 -70.13
N ASN A 7 62.19 17.82 -69.50
CA ASN A 7 62.35 19.01 -68.66
C ASN A 7 61.03 19.77 -68.44
N LYS A 8 60.95 20.28 -67.19
CA LYS A 8 60.28 21.50 -66.70
C LYS A 8 58.76 21.50 -66.44
N GLN A 9 58.49 21.81 -65.16
CA GLN A 9 57.25 22.30 -64.53
C GLN A 9 56.13 21.28 -64.29
N LEU A 10 56.26 20.48 -63.22
CA LEU A 10 55.15 19.72 -62.62
C LEU A 10 55.19 19.66 -61.07
N SER A 11 56.16 20.31 -60.41
CA SER A 11 56.32 20.23 -58.95
C SER A 11 55.16 20.81 -58.13
N GLY A 12 54.36 21.71 -58.71
CA GLY A 12 53.19 22.30 -58.03
C GLY A 12 51.98 21.37 -57.99
N VAL A 13 51.70 20.63 -59.07
CA VAL A 13 50.51 19.77 -59.20
C VAL A 13 50.67 18.47 -58.39
N THR A 14 51.90 17.95 -58.30
CA THR A 14 52.21 16.75 -57.50
C THR A 14 52.11 17.00 -56.00
N ASN A 15 52.42 18.22 -55.55
CA ASN A 15 52.38 18.58 -54.12
C ASN A 15 50.94 18.79 -53.63
N ALA A 16 50.08 19.41 -54.44
CA ALA A 16 48.66 19.60 -54.10
C ALA A 16 47.92 18.25 -54.02
N SER A 17 48.12 17.37 -55.00
CA SER A 17 47.51 16.03 -55.01
C SER A 17 47.98 15.15 -53.85
N GLN A 18 49.26 15.24 -53.45
CA GLN A 18 49.77 14.53 -52.28
C GLN A 18 49.18 15.08 -50.98
N ALA A 19 49.05 16.40 -50.83
CA ALA A 19 48.50 17.01 -49.63
C ALA A 19 47.00 16.69 -49.44
N GLU A 20 46.26 16.48 -50.53
CA GLU A 20 44.89 15.96 -50.47
C GLU A 20 44.84 14.50 -50.01
N MET A 21 45.75 13.65 -50.50
CA MET A 21 45.86 12.26 -50.06
C MET A 21 46.27 12.15 -48.58
N ASP A 22 47.17 13.01 -48.12
CA ASP A 22 47.57 13.13 -46.72
C ASP A 22 46.37 13.50 -45.83
N PHE A 23 45.56 14.47 -46.25
CA PHE A 23 44.35 14.86 -45.51
C PHE A 23 43.29 13.77 -45.50
N LEU A 24 43.07 13.07 -46.62
CA LEU A 24 42.17 11.90 -46.66
C LEU A 24 42.64 10.79 -45.72
N THR A 25 43.95 10.54 -45.66
CA THR A 25 44.54 9.57 -44.73
C THR A 25 44.30 9.97 -43.26
N ALA A 26 44.45 11.25 -42.93
CA ALA A 26 44.15 11.76 -41.60
C ALA A 26 42.65 11.66 -41.24
N LEU A 27 41.75 11.89 -42.20
CA LEU A 27 40.31 11.67 -42.02
C LEU A 27 39.99 10.21 -41.69
N PHE A 28 40.63 9.26 -42.38
CA PHE A 28 40.47 7.83 -42.07
C PHE A 28 41.01 7.48 -40.69
N ASP A 29 42.19 7.98 -40.29
CA ASP A 29 42.74 7.70 -38.96
C ASP A 29 41.85 8.26 -37.85
N PHE A 30 41.34 9.49 -38.03
CA PHE A 30 40.42 10.09 -37.07
C PHE A 30 39.10 9.33 -37.03
N SER A 31 38.52 8.95 -38.16
CA SER A 31 37.28 8.16 -38.21
C SER A 31 37.43 6.81 -37.52
N LEU A 32 38.61 6.21 -37.61
CA LEU A 32 38.94 4.98 -36.90
C LEU A 32 39.05 5.22 -35.38
N ALA A 33 39.73 6.28 -34.95
CA ALA A 33 39.80 6.67 -33.53
C ALA A 33 38.42 7.02 -32.97
N HIS A 34 37.54 7.65 -33.77
CA HIS A 34 36.15 7.92 -33.43
C HIS A 34 35.37 6.62 -33.23
N SER A 35 35.52 5.65 -34.14
CA SER A 35 34.90 4.33 -34.01
C SER A 35 35.38 3.59 -32.75
N GLU A 36 36.66 3.71 -32.40
CA GLU A 36 37.22 3.19 -31.13
C GLU A 36 36.56 3.84 -29.92
N MET A 37 36.31 5.16 -29.96
CA MET A 37 35.61 5.89 -28.90
C MET A 37 34.13 5.50 -28.80
N MET A 38 33.43 5.31 -29.92
CA MET A 38 32.05 4.82 -29.95
C MET A 38 31.93 3.43 -29.32
N ALA A 39 32.84 2.52 -29.66
CA ALA A 39 32.87 1.19 -29.07
C ALA A 39 33.13 1.24 -27.55
N PHE A 40 34.06 2.09 -27.12
CA PHE A 40 34.32 2.31 -25.70
C PHE A 40 33.10 2.89 -24.96
N SER A 41 32.44 3.89 -25.51
CA SER A 41 31.20 4.47 -24.96
C SER A 41 30.09 3.42 -24.82
N THR A 42 29.93 2.57 -25.84
CA THR A 42 28.97 1.46 -25.84
C THR A 42 29.29 0.43 -24.76
N SER A 43 30.57 0.08 -24.57
CA SER A 43 31.02 -0.85 -23.52
C SER A 43 30.68 -0.34 -22.12
N ILE A 44 30.87 0.96 -21.83
CA ILE A 44 30.47 1.56 -20.55
C ILE A 44 28.96 1.43 -20.34
N LYS A 45 28.15 1.79 -21.35
CA LYS A 45 26.68 1.76 -21.28
C LYS A 45 26.14 0.34 -21.08
N VAL A 46 26.75 -0.65 -21.74
CA VAL A 46 26.42 -2.07 -21.58
C VAL A 46 26.76 -2.58 -20.17
N ARG A 47 27.88 -2.14 -19.58
CA ARG A 47 28.22 -2.48 -18.19
C ARG A 47 27.23 -1.89 -17.19
N GLU A 48 26.86 -0.62 -17.34
CA GLU A 48 25.82 0.02 -16.50
C GLU A 48 24.48 -0.72 -16.59
N ILE A 49 24.13 -1.21 -17.78
CA ILE A 49 22.94 -2.04 -18.00
C ILE A 49 23.04 -3.38 -17.28
N SER A 50 24.20 -4.05 -17.33
CA SER A 50 24.44 -5.32 -16.64
C SER A 50 24.25 -5.22 -15.13
N GLU A 51 24.77 -4.15 -14.52
CA GLU A 51 24.65 -3.90 -13.08
C GLU A 51 23.18 -3.71 -12.70
N LYS A 52 22.45 -2.87 -13.45
CA LYS A 52 21.00 -2.67 -13.25
C LYS A 52 20.19 -3.94 -13.48
N SER A 53 20.63 -4.82 -14.36
CA SER A 53 20.00 -6.12 -14.59
C SER A 53 20.09 -7.02 -13.35
N ALA A 54 21.26 -7.07 -12.72
CA ALA A 54 21.47 -7.85 -11.51
C ALA A 54 20.60 -7.32 -10.36
N ASP A 55 20.53 -6.00 -10.19
CA ASP A 55 19.64 -5.36 -9.21
C ASP A 55 18.17 -5.70 -9.48
N LEU A 56 17.76 -5.72 -10.76
CA LEU A 56 16.40 -6.09 -11.15
C LEU A 56 16.09 -7.56 -10.86
N ALA A 57 17.04 -8.47 -11.04
CA ALA A 57 16.88 -9.88 -10.70
C ALA A 57 16.67 -10.06 -9.19
N ALA A 58 17.51 -9.41 -8.37
CA ALA A 58 17.39 -9.47 -6.91
C ALA A 58 16.04 -8.91 -6.43
N ALA A 59 15.60 -7.77 -7.00
CA ALA A 59 14.30 -7.19 -6.70
C ALA A 59 13.13 -8.11 -7.12
N ALA A 60 13.26 -8.83 -8.25
CA ALA A 60 12.27 -9.81 -8.66
C ALA A 60 12.20 -10.99 -7.68
N GLU A 61 13.33 -11.53 -7.23
CA GLU A 61 13.34 -12.63 -6.23
C GLU A 61 12.67 -12.21 -4.91
N GLU A 62 13.00 -11.03 -4.39
CA GLU A 62 12.38 -10.48 -3.17
C GLU A 62 10.87 -10.26 -3.34
N MET A 63 10.46 -9.75 -4.51
CA MET A 63 9.05 -9.53 -4.82
C MET A 63 8.28 -10.85 -4.96
N SER A 64 8.93 -11.91 -5.47
CA SER A 64 8.36 -13.25 -5.54
C SER A 64 8.07 -13.80 -4.14
N ALA A 65 9.06 -13.72 -3.25
CA ALA A 65 8.92 -14.18 -1.87
C ALA A 65 7.79 -13.44 -1.13
N THR A 66 7.72 -12.11 -1.32
CA THR A 66 6.66 -11.29 -0.72
C THR A 66 5.27 -11.65 -1.25
N ALA A 67 5.15 -11.93 -2.56
CA ALA A 67 3.89 -12.35 -3.17
C ALA A 67 3.42 -13.71 -2.63
N GLU A 68 4.33 -14.67 -2.46
CA GLU A 68 4.05 -15.98 -1.86
C GLU A 68 3.60 -15.87 -0.40
N GLU A 69 4.30 -15.08 0.42
CA GLU A 69 3.93 -14.85 1.82
C GLU A 69 2.56 -14.18 1.94
N THR A 70 2.27 -13.21 1.06
CA THR A 70 0.96 -12.54 0.99
C THR A 70 -0.12 -13.54 0.58
N SER A 71 0.15 -14.42 -0.38
CA SER A 71 -0.78 -15.48 -0.79
C SER A 71 -1.06 -16.46 0.36
N ALA A 72 -0.03 -16.91 1.09
CA ALA A 72 -0.22 -17.78 2.24
C ALA A 72 -1.03 -17.10 3.35
N SER A 73 -0.73 -15.83 3.65
CA SER A 73 -1.44 -15.03 4.65
C SER A 73 -2.90 -14.84 4.29
N THR A 74 -3.21 -14.51 3.02
CA THR A 74 -4.59 -14.34 2.57
C THR A 74 -5.40 -15.63 2.65
N GLN A 75 -4.80 -16.79 2.33
CA GLN A 75 -5.45 -18.09 2.51
C GLN A 75 -5.79 -18.37 3.97
N GLN A 76 -4.85 -18.09 4.89
CA GLN A 76 -5.10 -18.26 6.33
C GLN A 76 -6.21 -17.33 6.83
N ILE A 77 -6.19 -16.05 6.44
CA ILE A 77 -7.23 -15.09 6.85
C ILE A 77 -8.59 -15.49 6.25
N SER A 78 -8.63 -15.98 5.01
CA SER A 78 -9.87 -16.48 4.38
C SER A 78 -10.50 -17.63 5.19
N ALA A 79 -9.68 -18.57 5.67
CA ALA A 79 -10.16 -19.65 6.55
C ALA A 79 -10.69 -19.11 7.88
N VAL A 80 -10.03 -18.12 8.47
CA VAL A 80 -10.52 -17.44 9.68
C VAL A 80 -11.86 -16.73 9.42
N MET A 81 -12.02 -16.05 8.28
CA MET A 81 -13.29 -15.37 7.94
C MET A 81 -14.44 -16.36 7.80
N GLN A 82 -14.22 -17.53 7.20
CA GLN A 82 -15.25 -18.58 7.13
C GLN A 82 -15.66 -19.07 8.53
N MET A 83 -14.69 -19.24 9.42
CA MET A 83 -14.97 -19.62 10.81
C MET A 83 -15.76 -18.54 11.55
N VAL A 84 -15.42 -17.26 11.33
CA VAL A 84 -16.15 -16.13 11.93
C VAL A 84 -17.57 -16.04 11.39
N ASP A 85 -17.81 -16.20 10.09
CA ASP A 85 -19.17 -16.19 9.52
C ASP A 85 -20.04 -17.32 10.10
N ALA A 86 -19.47 -18.50 10.31
CA ALA A 86 -20.16 -19.61 10.97
C ALA A 86 -20.50 -19.28 12.44
N LYS A 87 -19.60 -18.61 13.17
CA LYS A 87 -19.84 -18.16 14.55
C LYS A 87 -20.87 -17.04 14.66
N GLU A 88 -20.93 -16.15 13.67
CA GLU A 88 -21.97 -15.12 13.59
C GLU A 88 -23.35 -15.75 13.33
N LEU A 89 -23.42 -16.78 12.48
CA LEU A 89 -24.67 -17.53 12.27
C LEU A 89 -25.14 -18.24 13.55
N GLU A 90 -24.23 -18.87 14.29
CA GLU A 90 -24.51 -19.48 15.59
C GLU A 90 -25.02 -18.43 16.58
N SER A 91 -24.35 -17.28 16.68
CA SER A 91 -24.76 -16.15 17.54
C SER A 91 -26.16 -15.66 17.20
N PHE A 92 -26.48 -15.54 15.91
CA PHE A 92 -27.81 -15.12 15.45
C PHE A 92 -28.91 -16.11 15.89
N ASN A 93 -28.65 -17.41 15.77
CA ASN A 93 -29.59 -18.45 16.22
C ASN A 93 -29.81 -18.39 17.74
N ASN A 94 -28.72 -18.24 18.51
CA ASN A 94 -28.79 -18.14 19.97
C ASN A 94 -29.60 -16.90 20.42
N ILE A 95 -29.44 -15.77 19.73
CA ILE A 95 -30.19 -14.54 20.02
C ILE A 95 -31.69 -14.73 19.71
N ASN A 96 -32.03 -15.42 18.62
CA ASN A 96 -33.43 -15.71 18.30
C ASN A 96 -34.08 -16.64 19.32
N GLU A 97 -33.36 -17.65 19.81
CA GLU A 97 -33.83 -18.51 20.89
C GLU A 97 -34.04 -17.72 22.19
N LEU A 98 -33.10 -16.83 22.53
CA LEU A 98 -33.19 -15.95 23.68
C LEU A 98 -34.39 -15.02 23.59
N ALA A 99 -34.66 -14.43 22.42
CA ALA A 99 -35.82 -13.59 22.19
C ALA A 99 -37.13 -14.36 22.41
N SER A 100 -37.20 -15.62 21.95
CA SER A 100 -38.35 -16.51 22.18
C SER A 100 -38.57 -16.80 23.67
N LEU A 101 -37.51 -17.18 24.39
CA LEU A 101 -37.57 -17.45 25.84
C LEU A 101 -38.01 -16.21 26.62
N THR A 102 -37.51 -15.04 26.23
CA THR A 102 -37.85 -13.76 26.86
C THR A 102 -39.32 -13.41 26.67
N LYS A 103 -39.87 -13.65 25.47
CA LYS A 103 -41.29 -13.47 25.20
C LYS A 103 -42.16 -14.37 26.08
N SER A 104 -41.81 -15.66 26.19
CA SER A 104 -42.51 -16.60 27.07
C SER A 104 -42.45 -16.18 28.54
N SER A 105 -41.32 -15.64 28.98
CA SER A 105 -41.14 -15.14 30.34
C SER A 105 -42.02 -13.91 30.61
N GLY A 106 -42.15 -13.02 29.62
CA GLY A 106 -43.05 -11.86 29.70
C GLY A 106 -44.53 -12.25 29.83
N GLU A 107 -44.98 -13.29 29.12
CA GLU A 107 -46.33 -13.84 29.28
C GLU A 107 -46.56 -14.41 30.69
N MET A 108 -45.58 -15.14 31.22
CA MET A 108 -45.65 -15.71 32.57
C MET A 108 -45.72 -14.62 33.66
N LEU A 109 -44.97 -13.52 33.50
CA LEU A 109 -45.03 -12.37 34.41
C LEU A 109 -46.39 -11.68 34.37
N ASN A 110 -46.99 -11.51 33.19
CA ASN A 110 -48.34 -10.94 33.07
C ASN A 110 -49.37 -11.82 33.79
N ASN A 111 -49.26 -13.15 33.69
CA ASN A 111 -50.12 -14.07 34.44
C ASN A 111 -49.92 -13.94 35.96
N MET A 112 -48.68 -13.76 36.44
CA MET A 112 -48.41 -13.55 37.87
C MET A 112 -49.04 -12.26 38.40
N VAL A 113 -48.99 -11.17 37.64
CA VAL A 113 -49.68 -9.91 37.99
C VAL A 113 -51.19 -10.13 38.06
N GLY A 114 -51.76 -10.85 37.10
CA GLY A 114 -53.18 -11.23 37.09
C GLY A 114 -53.57 -12.00 38.35
N ASN A 115 -52.82 -13.05 38.70
CA ASN A 115 -53.09 -13.87 39.89
C ASN A 115 -52.96 -13.07 41.20
N ALA A 116 -51.98 -12.16 41.30
CA ALA A 116 -51.83 -11.30 42.48
C ALA A 116 -53.01 -10.33 42.62
N THR A 117 -53.53 -9.82 41.50
CA THR A 117 -54.70 -8.94 41.47
C THR A 117 -55.96 -9.70 41.89
N GLU A 118 -56.17 -10.91 41.35
CA GLU A 118 -57.31 -11.76 41.75
C GLU A 118 -57.25 -12.13 43.24
N LEU A 119 -56.05 -12.44 43.77
CA LEU A 119 -55.88 -12.72 45.19
C LEU A 119 -56.29 -11.54 46.07
N LEU A 120 -55.93 -10.30 45.70
CA LEU A 120 -56.36 -9.09 46.41
C LEU A 120 -57.89 -8.95 46.43
N GLU A 121 -58.57 -9.25 45.32
CA GLU A 121 -60.03 -9.25 45.25
C GLU A 121 -60.67 -10.32 46.15
N LYS A 122 -60.08 -11.52 46.21
CA LYS A 122 -60.55 -12.60 47.10
C LYS A 122 -60.36 -12.24 48.57
N ILE A 123 -59.25 -11.62 48.94
CA ILE A 123 -58.98 -11.14 50.31
C ILE A 123 -60.03 -10.09 50.71
N LYS A 124 -60.33 -9.13 49.82
CA LYS A 124 -61.40 -8.15 50.06
C LYS A 124 -62.77 -8.81 50.30
N THR A 125 -63.07 -9.85 49.53
CA THR A 125 -64.32 -10.63 49.71
C THR A 125 -64.35 -11.31 51.09
N ILE A 126 -63.23 -11.83 51.57
CA ILE A 126 -63.11 -12.42 52.92
C ILE A 126 -63.32 -11.36 54.00
N ASP A 127 -62.78 -10.16 53.83
CA ASP A 127 -63.01 -9.03 54.74
C ASP A 127 -64.48 -8.64 54.83
N ASP A 128 -65.16 -8.53 53.68
CA ASP A 128 -66.58 -8.20 53.60
C ASP A 128 -67.44 -9.27 54.31
N ILE A 129 -67.13 -10.55 54.10
CA ILE A 129 -67.81 -11.68 54.79
C ILE A 129 -67.53 -11.63 56.30
N SER A 130 -66.28 -11.40 56.69
CA SER A 130 -65.87 -11.35 58.10
C SER A 130 -66.56 -10.21 58.83
N GLN A 131 -66.73 -9.06 58.18
CA GLN A 131 -67.48 -7.93 58.74
C GLN A 131 -68.95 -8.30 58.97
N ASN A 132 -69.60 -8.92 57.97
CA ASN A 132 -70.99 -9.38 58.12
C ASN A 132 -71.15 -10.39 59.28
N VAL A 133 -70.20 -11.31 59.47
CA VAL A 133 -70.21 -12.26 60.59
C VAL A 133 -70.01 -11.56 61.93
N SER A 134 -69.15 -10.53 61.98
CA SER A 134 -68.98 -9.67 63.15
C SER A 134 -70.29 -9.02 63.57
N ASP A 135 -71.00 -8.43 62.60
CA ASP A 135 -72.28 -7.75 62.82
C ASP A 135 -73.35 -8.73 63.32
N ILE A 136 -73.40 -9.96 62.77
CA ILE A 136 -74.30 -11.03 63.24
C ILE A 136 -73.96 -11.45 64.67
N ALA A 137 -72.67 -11.56 65.01
CA ALA A 137 -72.23 -11.90 66.37
C ALA A 137 -72.58 -10.78 67.37
N ASP A 138 -72.47 -9.51 66.98
CA ASP A 138 -72.94 -8.36 67.76
C ASP A 138 -74.45 -8.40 68.01
N GLN A 139 -75.24 -8.66 66.96
CA GLN A 139 -76.69 -8.82 67.07
C GLN A 139 -77.08 -10.00 67.96
N THR A 140 -76.39 -11.14 67.83
CA THR A 140 -76.62 -12.33 68.65
C THR A 140 -76.27 -12.07 70.11
N ASN A 141 -75.18 -11.35 70.37
CA ASN A 141 -74.79 -10.93 71.71
C ASN A 141 -75.88 -10.05 72.35
N LEU A 142 -76.39 -9.05 71.62
CA LEU A 142 -77.49 -8.18 72.08
C LEU A 142 -78.78 -8.97 72.34
N LEU A 143 -79.15 -9.89 71.45
CA LEU A 143 -80.31 -10.77 71.63
C LEU A 143 -80.17 -11.66 72.87
N SER A 144 -78.99 -12.23 73.09
CA SER A 144 -78.72 -13.07 74.26
C SER A 144 -78.75 -12.27 75.57
N LEU A 145 -78.29 -11.02 75.55
CA LEU A 145 -78.37 -10.11 76.69
C LEU A 145 -79.83 -9.79 77.02
N ASN A 146 -80.63 -9.46 76.02
CA ASN A 146 -82.06 -9.23 76.19
C ASN A 146 -82.77 -10.49 76.74
N ALA A 147 -82.42 -11.67 76.25
CA ALA A 147 -82.95 -12.95 76.77
C ALA A 147 -82.52 -13.23 78.22
N ALA A 148 -81.28 -12.92 78.59
CA ALA A 148 -80.78 -13.05 79.96
C ALA A 148 -81.52 -12.11 80.93
N ILE A 149 -81.79 -10.86 80.50
CA ILE A 149 -82.58 -9.88 81.26
C ILE A 149 -84.00 -10.40 81.48
N GLU A 150 -84.67 -10.91 80.45
CA GLU A 150 -86.05 -11.41 80.56
C GLU A 150 -86.12 -12.71 81.39
N ALA A 151 -85.11 -13.57 81.29
CA ALA A 151 -84.98 -14.76 82.12
C ALA A 151 -84.79 -14.41 83.61
N ALA A 152 -84.01 -13.38 83.93
CA ALA A 152 -83.87 -12.87 85.29
C ALA A 152 -85.19 -12.29 85.83
N ARG A 153 -85.97 -11.65 84.94
CA ARG A 153 -87.28 -11.06 85.25
C ARG A 153 -88.34 -12.12 85.60
N ALA A 154 -88.24 -13.31 85.00
CA ALA A 154 -89.13 -14.45 85.26
C ALA A 154 -88.82 -15.24 86.55
N GLY A 155 -87.77 -14.87 87.30
CA GLY A 155 -87.43 -15.48 88.60
C GLY A 155 -87.12 -16.98 88.51
N GLU A 156 -87.73 -17.79 89.38
CA GLU A 156 -87.50 -19.26 89.45
C GLU A 156 -87.86 -19.98 88.14
N HIS A 157 -88.88 -19.51 87.40
CA HIS A 157 -89.30 -20.12 86.14
C HIS A 157 -88.35 -19.81 84.96
N GLY A 158 -87.47 -18.82 85.10
CA GLY A 158 -86.52 -18.39 84.07
C GLY A 158 -85.12 -18.99 84.17
N ARG A 159 -84.81 -19.76 85.22
CA ARG A 159 -83.44 -20.27 85.48
C ARG A 159 -82.84 -21.06 84.32
N GLY A 160 -83.62 -21.93 83.67
CA GLY A 160 -83.15 -22.69 82.51
C GLY A 160 -82.84 -21.80 81.29
N PHE A 161 -83.68 -20.80 81.03
CA PHE A 161 -83.47 -19.83 79.95
C PHE A 161 -82.28 -18.91 80.21
N SER A 162 -82.03 -18.54 81.46
CA SER A 162 -80.86 -17.72 81.83
C SER A 162 -79.55 -18.43 81.54
N VAL A 163 -79.47 -19.75 81.77
CA VAL A 163 -78.26 -20.55 81.44
C VAL A 163 -78.05 -20.60 79.92
N VAL A 164 -79.12 -20.83 79.15
CA VAL A 164 -79.03 -20.84 77.68
C VAL A 164 -78.61 -19.47 77.14
N ALA A 165 -79.20 -18.39 77.64
CA ALA A 165 -78.85 -17.03 77.23
C ALA A 165 -77.37 -16.71 77.49
N GLU A 166 -76.81 -17.11 78.65
CA GLU A 166 -75.39 -16.93 78.94
C GLU A 166 -74.48 -17.78 78.04
N GLN A 167 -74.89 -19.00 77.68
CA GLN A 167 -74.14 -19.81 76.70
C GLN A 167 -74.16 -19.20 75.30
N VAL A 168 -75.32 -18.68 74.85
CA VAL A 168 -75.43 -17.98 73.55
C VAL A 168 -74.56 -16.71 73.55
N ARG A 169 -74.55 -15.96 74.65
CA ARG A 169 -73.69 -14.78 74.84
C ARG A 169 -72.21 -15.15 74.70
N LYS A 170 -71.79 -16.21 75.39
CA LYS A 170 -70.41 -16.72 75.32
C LYS A 170 -70.03 -17.18 73.91
N LEU A 171 -70.94 -17.84 73.18
CA LEU A 171 -70.72 -18.23 71.79
C LEU A 171 -70.60 -17.01 70.85
N ALA A 172 -71.41 -15.97 71.08
CA ALA A 172 -71.31 -14.72 70.33
C ALA A 172 -69.96 -14.02 70.55
N ASP A 173 -69.49 -13.94 71.80
CA ASP A 173 -68.16 -13.38 72.11
C ASP A 173 -67.01 -14.23 71.53
N GLN A 174 -67.13 -15.56 71.58
CA GLN A 174 -66.18 -16.46 70.92
C GLN A 174 -66.16 -16.26 69.40
N THR A 175 -67.33 -16.03 68.78
CA THR A 175 -67.45 -15.75 67.35
C THR A 175 -66.74 -14.44 66.99
N LYS A 176 -66.92 -13.37 67.79
CA LYS A 176 -66.21 -12.10 67.57
C LYS A 176 -64.69 -12.25 67.66
N GLN A 177 -64.21 -13.02 68.64
CA GLN A 177 -62.78 -13.28 68.78
C GLN A 177 -62.22 -14.04 67.56
N ALA A 178 -62.94 -15.06 67.07
CA ALA A 178 -62.57 -15.78 65.86
C ALA A 178 -62.58 -14.87 64.62
N VAL A 179 -63.58 -14.01 64.46
CA VAL A 179 -63.63 -13.02 63.36
C VAL A 179 -62.45 -12.06 63.41
N LYS A 180 -62.04 -11.62 64.61
CA LYS A 180 -60.85 -10.77 64.79
C LYS A 180 -59.56 -11.48 64.35
N GLU A 181 -59.44 -12.77 64.63
CA GLU A 181 -58.31 -13.58 64.16
C GLU A 181 -58.31 -13.73 62.64
N VAL A 182 -59.47 -13.98 62.02
CA VAL A 182 -59.61 -14.00 60.55
C VAL A 182 -59.21 -12.66 59.94
N LYS A 183 -59.64 -11.54 60.55
CA LYS A 183 -59.27 -10.19 60.08
C LYS A 183 -57.76 -9.95 60.12
N ASN A 184 -57.09 -10.34 61.20
CA ASN A 184 -55.62 -10.24 61.29
C ASN A 184 -54.90 -11.06 60.21
N ILE A 185 -55.40 -12.26 59.90
CA ILE A 185 -54.86 -13.10 58.82
C ILE A 185 -55.11 -12.45 57.46
N SER A 186 -56.30 -11.91 57.24
CA SER A 186 -56.67 -11.19 56.02
C SER A 186 -55.77 -9.97 55.78
N ASP A 187 -55.51 -9.18 56.83
CA ASP A 187 -54.60 -8.03 56.78
C ASP A 187 -53.15 -8.45 56.44
N ASP A 188 -52.64 -9.54 57.03
CA ASP A 188 -51.32 -10.10 56.70
C ASP A 188 -51.27 -10.61 55.24
N MET A 189 -52.31 -11.31 54.79
CA MET A 189 -52.44 -11.78 53.41
C MET A 189 -52.47 -10.61 52.42
N ASN A 190 -53.20 -9.53 52.73
CA ASN A 190 -53.25 -8.33 51.92
C ASN A 190 -51.87 -7.68 51.80
N GLY A 191 -51.17 -7.50 52.92
CA GLY A 191 -49.81 -6.97 52.93
C GLY A 191 -48.83 -7.82 52.11
N ARG A 192 -48.90 -9.15 52.23
CA ARG A 192 -48.09 -10.08 51.42
C ARG A 192 -48.44 -9.99 49.94
N ALA A 193 -49.72 -9.97 49.57
CA ALA A 193 -50.17 -9.88 48.19
C ALA A 193 -49.73 -8.55 47.53
N MET A 194 -49.83 -7.42 48.25
CA MET A 194 -49.32 -6.12 47.78
C MET A 194 -47.81 -6.15 47.54
N ASN A 195 -47.04 -6.74 48.47
CA ASN A 195 -45.60 -6.89 48.31
C ASN A 195 -45.24 -7.78 47.11
N THR A 196 -45.95 -8.90 46.91
CA THR A 196 -45.78 -9.76 45.74
C THR A 196 -46.09 -9.01 44.45
N ASN A 197 -47.19 -8.26 44.39
CA ASN A 197 -47.56 -7.49 43.20
C ASN A 197 -46.50 -6.43 42.85
N SER A 198 -45.97 -5.73 43.86
CA SER A 198 -44.88 -4.77 43.68
C SER A 198 -43.60 -5.45 43.17
N ALA A 199 -43.22 -6.60 43.75
CA ALA A 199 -42.04 -7.35 43.33
C ALA A 199 -42.16 -7.84 41.88
N VAL A 200 -43.31 -8.39 41.48
CA VAL A 200 -43.54 -8.86 40.10
C VAL A 200 -43.53 -7.68 39.11
N THR A 201 -44.10 -6.53 39.48
CA THR A 201 -44.06 -5.32 38.66
C THR A 201 -42.62 -4.84 38.44
N ASN A 202 -41.80 -4.82 39.49
CA ASN A 202 -40.38 -4.48 39.37
C ASN A 202 -39.63 -5.45 38.44
N VAL A 203 -39.91 -6.76 38.54
CA VAL A 203 -39.31 -7.78 37.65
C VAL A 203 -39.74 -7.54 36.20
N LYS A 204 -41.01 -7.17 35.96
CA LYS A 204 -41.52 -6.83 34.63
C LYS A 204 -40.77 -5.65 34.01
N ASP A 205 -40.51 -4.60 34.78
CA ASP A 205 -39.76 -3.43 34.29
C ASP A 205 -38.30 -3.76 33.94
N VAL A 206 -37.66 -4.65 34.72
CA VAL A 206 -36.32 -5.17 34.40
C VAL A 206 -36.36 -5.99 33.10
N PHE A 207 -37.37 -6.82 32.91
CA PHE A 207 -37.55 -7.61 31.69
C PHE A 207 -37.78 -6.75 30.43
N HIS A 208 -38.50 -5.63 30.56
CA HIS A 208 -38.66 -4.68 29.45
C HIS A 208 -37.33 -4.05 29.01
N ARG A 209 -36.46 -3.71 29.96
CA ARG A 209 -35.10 -3.24 29.64
C ARG A 209 -34.26 -4.33 28.98
N TYR A 210 -34.34 -5.55 29.51
CA TYR A 210 -33.65 -6.71 28.96
C TYR A 210 -34.04 -7.02 27.50
N LEU A 211 -35.33 -6.90 27.16
CA LEU A 211 -35.82 -7.02 25.78
C LEU A 211 -35.19 -5.97 24.85
N ASN A 212 -35.16 -4.70 25.29
CA ASN A 212 -34.54 -3.63 24.52
C ASN A 212 -33.04 -3.88 24.30
N ASP A 213 -32.33 -4.38 25.32
CA ASP A 213 -30.90 -4.69 25.19
C ASP A 213 -30.65 -5.89 24.28
N THR A 214 -31.51 -6.91 24.31
CA THR A 214 -31.46 -8.05 23.39
C THR A 214 -31.65 -7.60 21.93
N GLN A 215 -32.55 -6.64 21.68
CA GLN A 215 -32.72 -6.06 20.35
C GLN A 215 -31.45 -5.34 19.87
N LYS A 216 -30.81 -4.55 20.73
CA LYS A 216 -29.53 -3.89 20.39
C LYS A 216 -28.45 -4.91 20.05
N VAL A 217 -28.34 -6.00 20.81
CA VAL A 217 -27.39 -7.08 20.53
C VAL A 217 -27.68 -7.74 19.17
N THR A 218 -28.95 -7.91 18.81
CA THR A 218 -29.36 -8.41 17.50
C THR A 218 -28.87 -7.50 16.36
N ASP A 219 -28.99 -6.19 16.55
CA ASP A 219 -28.56 -5.21 15.55
C ASP A 219 -27.03 -5.19 15.40
N ILE A 220 -26.28 -5.30 16.51
CA ILE A 220 -24.82 -5.40 16.51
C ILE A 220 -24.35 -6.66 15.76
N VAL A 221 -24.95 -7.82 16.03
CA VAL A 221 -24.61 -9.07 15.32
C VAL A 221 -24.90 -8.97 13.82
N ARG A 222 -25.98 -8.28 13.44
CA ARG A 222 -26.28 -8.03 12.02
C ARG A 222 -25.22 -7.15 11.35
N GLU A 223 -24.76 -6.11 12.04
CA GLU A 223 -23.69 -5.24 11.57
C GLU A 223 -22.35 -5.97 11.47
N ASN A 224 -21.98 -6.76 12.48
CA ASN A 224 -20.77 -7.59 12.45
C ASN A 224 -20.76 -8.54 11.25
N ARG A 225 -21.88 -9.21 10.96
CA ARG A 225 -21.99 -10.09 9.79
C ARG A 225 -21.76 -9.34 8.48
N HIS A 226 -22.23 -8.09 8.36
CA HIS A 226 -21.94 -7.25 7.21
C HIS A 226 -20.44 -6.94 7.09
N GLN A 227 -19.80 -6.54 8.19
CA GLN A 227 -18.37 -6.25 8.23
C GLN A 227 -17.52 -7.48 7.91
N VAL A 228 -17.90 -8.68 8.38
CA VAL A 228 -17.22 -9.95 8.05
C VAL A 228 -17.28 -10.23 6.55
N LYS A 229 -18.42 -9.95 5.90
CA LYS A 229 -18.56 -10.10 4.44
C LYS A 229 -17.66 -9.12 3.68
N GLU A 230 -17.65 -7.84 4.08
CA GLU A 230 -16.78 -6.83 3.45
C GLU A 230 -15.29 -7.18 3.63
N ALA A 231 -14.91 -7.70 4.81
CA ALA A 231 -13.56 -8.17 5.06
C ALA A 231 -13.19 -9.36 4.15
N ALA A 232 -14.10 -10.32 3.97
CA ALA A 232 -13.89 -11.45 3.06
C ALA A 232 -13.68 -10.99 1.61
N ASP A 233 -14.49 -10.04 1.12
CA ASP A 233 -14.35 -9.46 -0.21
C ASP A 233 -13.02 -8.70 -0.37
N ALA A 234 -12.58 -7.98 0.67
CA ALA A 234 -11.29 -7.30 0.67
C ALA A 234 -10.11 -8.29 0.61
N ILE A 235 -10.19 -9.42 1.32
CA ILE A 235 -9.16 -10.48 1.28
C ILE A 235 -9.06 -11.11 -0.11
N ASP A 236 -10.20 -11.35 -0.78
CA ASP A 236 -10.22 -11.87 -2.15
C ASP A 236 -9.52 -10.90 -3.13
N ASN A 237 -9.73 -9.59 -2.97
CA ASN A 237 -9.01 -8.58 -3.77
C ASN A 237 -7.50 -8.58 -3.50
N ILE A 238 -7.08 -8.74 -2.24
CA ILE A 238 -5.64 -8.85 -1.90
C ILE A 238 -5.05 -10.12 -2.52
N ALA A 239 -5.76 -11.25 -2.47
CA ALA A 239 -5.30 -12.50 -3.08
C ALA A 239 -5.10 -12.35 -4.61
N LYS A 240 -6.05 -11.71 -5.30
CA LYS A 240 -5.92 -11.38 -6.73
C LYS A 240 -4.73 -10.45 -7.01
N ALA A 241 -4.52 -9.44 -6.17
CA ALA A 241 -3.38 -8.53 -6.30
C ALA A 241 -2.04 -9.26 -6.12
N ALA A 242 -1.94 -10.16 -5.14
CA ALA A 242 -0.76 -10.98 -4.91
C ALA A 242 -0.47 -11.90 -6.12
N GLN A 243 -1.51 -12.50 -6.72
CA GLN A 243 -1.35 -13.32 -7.93
C GLN A 243 -0.88 -12.48 -9.12
N GLN A 244 -1.43 -11.28 -9.32
CA GLN A 244 -0.99 -10.38 -10.37
C GLN A 244 0.47 -9.92 -10.15
N GLN A 245 0.84 -9.67 -8.89
CA GLN A 245 2.21 -9.32 -8.51
C GLN A 245 3.17 -10.45 -8.88
N ALA A 246 2.83 -11.70 -8.58
CA ALA A 246 3.64 -12.87 -8.96
C ALA A 246 3.86 -12.96 -10.48
N LEU A 247 2.81 -12.74 -11.30
CA LEU A 247 2.94 -12.70 -12.75
C LEU A 247 3.88 -11.58 -13.22
N THR A 248 3.74 -10.38 -12.65
CA THR A 248 4.64 -9.26 -13.00
C THR A 248 6.07 -9.52 -12.56
N THR A 249 6.28 -10.24 -11.45
CA THR A 249 7.60 -10.65 -10.99
C THR A 249 8.28 -11.59 -11.97
N GLU A 250 7.54 -12.57 -12.51
CA GLU A 250 8.05 -13.48 -13.54
C GLU A 250 8.49 -12.70 -14.80
N ASP A 251 7.71 -11.70 -15.21
CA ASP A 251 8.07 -10.81 -16.31
C ASP A 251 9.36 -10.02 -16.02
N LEU A 252 9.54 -9.51 -14.80
CA LEU A 252 10.77 -8.80 -14.41
C LEU A 252 11.98 -9.73 -14.40
N ALA A 253 11.84 -10.95 -13.88
CA ALA A 253 12.91 -11.95 -13.89
C ALA A 253 13.33 -12.30 -15.32
N ARG A 254 12.35 -12.47 -16.23
CA ARG A 254 12.61 -12.67 -17.66
C ARG A 254 13.32 -11.48 -18.29
N LEU A 255 12.81 -10.26 -18.06
CA LEU A 255 13.42 -9.02 -18.59
C LEU A 255 14.87 -8.84 -18.10
N SER A 256 15.15 -9.20 -16.84
CA SER A 256 16.52 -9.23 -16.34
C SER A 256 17.38 -10.26 -17.07
N GLY A 257 16.87 -11.46 -17.32
CA GLY A 257 17.57 -12.46 -18.14
C GLY A 257 17.90 -11.97 -19.55
N ASP A 258 16.94 -11.33 -20.22
CA ASP A 258 17.13 -10.74 -21.54
C ASP A 258 18.19 -9.63 -21.51
N LEU A 259 18.17 -8.78 -20.49
CA LEU A 259 19.11 -7.68 -20.35
C LEU A 259 20.54 -8.16 -20.05
N ALA A 260 20.69 -9.22 -19.25
CA ALA A 260 21.96 -9.89 -19.01
C ALA A 260 22.56 -10.46 -20.31
N SER A 261 21.72 -10.89 -21.27
CA SER A 261 22.19 -11.41 -22.56
C SER A 261 22.78 -10.34 -23.50
N VAL A 262 22.45 -9.06 -23.27
CA VAL A 262 22.97 -7.91 -24.07
C VAL A 262 24.43 -7.58 -23.72
N THR A 263 24.98 -8.15 -22.63
CA THR A 263 26.32 -7.83 -22.14
C THR A 263 27.46 -8.15 -23.11
N ASP A 264 27.34 -9.20 -23.94
CA ASP A 264 28.36 -9.56 -24.94
C ASP A 264 28.44 -8.56 -26.11
N PHE A 265 27.39 -7.75 -26.34
CA PHE A 265 27.35 -6.82 -27.48
C PHE A 265 28.47 -5.78 -27.43
N GLY A 266 28.73 -5.20 -26.26
CA GLY A 266 29.78 -4.20 -26.07
C GLY A 266 31.18 -4.77 -26.34
N ASP A 267 31.41 -6.01 -25.92
CA ASP A 267 32.69 -6.72 -26.10
C ASP A 267 32.89 -7.16 -27.56
N VAL A 268 31.84 -7.63 -28.23
CA VAL A 268 31.87 -7.94 -29.67
C VAL A 268 32.19 -6.68 -30.48
N LEU A 269 31.54 -5.55 -30.19
CA LEU A 269 31.78 -4.29 -30.90
C LEU A 269 33.23 -3.81 -30.70
N SER A 270 33.71 -3.81 -29.46
CA SER A 270 35.09 -3.42 -29.13
C SER A 270 36.12 -4.28 -29.85
N ARG A 271 35.93 -5.60 -29.88
CA ARG A 271 36.81 -6.54 -30.62
C ARG A 271 36.79 -6.28 -32.13
N ASN A 272 35.63 -6.03 -32.70
CA ASN A 272 35.49 -5.76 -34.14
C ASN A 272 36.20 -4.46 -34.54
N VAL A 273 36.05 -3.40 -33.74
CA VAL A 273 36.73 -2.12 -34.00
C VAL A 273 38.24 -2.24 -33.82
N GLU A 274 38.72 -2.94 -32.78
CA GLU A 274 40.15 -3.18 -32.60
C GLU A 274 40.74 -3.98 -33.77
N ARG A 275 39.99 -4.98 -34.28
CA ARG A 275 40.40 -5.78 -35.44
C ARG A 275 40.44 -4.93 -36.71
N LEU A 276 39.44 -4.09 -36.96
CA LEU A 276 39.44 -3.12 -38.06
C LEU A 276 40.64 -2.17 -37.97
N SER A 277 40.92 -1.66 -36.77
CA SER A 277 42.05 -0.77 -36.51
C SER A 277 43.39 -1.41 -36.87
N LYS A 278 43.60 -2.67 -36.45
CA LYS A 278 44.81 -3.44 -36.80
C LYS A 278 44.97 -3.66 -38.31
N ILE A 279 43.87 -3.81 -39.04
CA ILE A 279 43.88 -4.03 -40.50
C ILE A 279 44.19 -2.73 -41.25
N ILE A 280 43.58 -1.61 -40.86
CA ILE A 280 43.62 -0.35 -41.61
C ILE A 280 44.89 0.45 -41.30
N LYS A 281 45.32 0.48 -40.03
CA LYS A 281 46.41 1.35 -39.57
C LYS A 281 47.73 1.25 -40.34
N PRO A 282 48.21 0.07 -40.80
CA PRO A 282 49.44 -0.02 -41.59
C PRO A 282 49.40 0.72 -42.93
N TYR A 283 48.19 1.00 -43.45
CA TYR A 283 47.99 1.71 -44.73
C TYR A 283 47.83 3.22 -44.55
N LEU A 284 47.81 3.71 -43.30
CA LEU A 284 47.67 5.14 -43.00
C LEU A 284 49.06 5.75 -42.80
N SER A 285 49.59 6.41 -43.84
CA SER A 285 50.83 7.19 -43.75
C SER A 285 50.62 8.60 -44.31
N VAL A 286 50.97 9.61 -43.52
CA VAL A 286 50.98 11.02 -43.94
C VAL A 286 52.43 11.43 -44.24
N ALA A 287 52.67 12.08 -45.37
CA ALA A 287 54.00 12.60 -45.70
C ALA A 287 54.29 13.91 -44.96
N GLU A 288 55.55 14.17 -44.56
CA GLU A 288 55.96 15.45 -43.97
C GLU A 288 56.38 16.44 -45.06
N LYS A 289 55.53 17.43 -45.41
CA LYS A 289 55.87 18.54 -46.33
C LYS A 289 55.11 19.84 -46.03
N GLU A 290 55.67 20.95 -46.55
CA GLU A 290 55.35 22.38 -46.33
C GLU A 290 53.94 22.88 -46.75
N HIS A 291 52.99 22.00 -47.14
CA HIS A 291 51.66 22.42 -47.61
C HIS A 291 50.65 22.54 -46.45
N ILE A 292 49.80 23.57 -46.48
CA ILE A 292 48.79 23.83 -45.42
C ILE A 292 47.86 22.64 -45.15
N LEU A 293 47.42 21.92 -46.20
CA LEU A 293 46.61 20.70 -46.04
C LEU A 293 47.37 19.57 -45.35
N THR A 294 48.68 19.45 -45.56
CA THR A 294 49.53 18.47 -44.86
C THR A 294 49.70 18.85 -43.38
N VAL A 295 49.76 20.14 -43.06
CA VAL A 295 49.73 20.63 -41.67
C VAL A 295 48.40 20.28 -40.99
N LEU A 296 47.26 20.55 -41.64
CA LEU A 296 45.94 20.18 -41.12
C LEU A 296 45.79 18.66 -40.99
N ALA A 297 46.33 17.88 -41.92
CA ALA A 297 46.36 16.43 -41.84
C ALA A 297 47.11 15.95 -40.58
N ALA A 298 48.32 16.49 -40.34
CA ALA A 298 49.08 16.18 -39.14
C ALA A 298 48.33 16.56 -37.85
N ARG A 299 47.67 17.73 -37.83
CA ARG A 299 46.86 18.16 -36.68
C ARG A 299 45.65 17.25 -36.44
N LEU A 300 45.02 16.75 -37.49
CA LEU A 300 43.91 15.80 -37.36
C LEU A 300 44.40 14.42 -36.88
N VAL A 301 45.59 13.96 -37.31
CA VAL A 301 46.26 12.77 -36.75
C VAL A 301 46.61 12.97 -35.27
N ASP A 302 47.08 14.17 -34.87
CA ASP A 302 47.31 14.50 -33.46
C ASP A 302 46.01 14.35 -32.64
N HIS A 303 44.86 14.75 -33.20
CA HIS A 303 43.56 14.60 -32.56
C HIS A 303 43.06 13.15 -32.54
N ALA A 304 43.32 12.37 -33.58
CA ALA A 304 43.04 10.93 -33.56
C ALA A 304 43.83 10.22 -32.45
N ASN A 305 45.11 10.56 -32.29
CA ASN A 305 45.94 10.07 -31.20
C ASN A 305 45.48 10.60 -29.83
N PHE A 306 45.02 11.84 -29.75
CA PHE A 306 44.42 12.40 -28.55
C PHE A 306 43.18 11.62 -28.13
N LEU A 307 42.26 11.30 -29.06
CA LEU A 307 41.05 10.53 -28.78
C LEU A 307 41.38 9.13 -28.23
N ARG A 308 42.38 8.46 -28.81
CA ARG A 308 42.90 7.18 -28.28
C ARG A 308 43.51 7.32 -26.90
N LYS A 309 44.13 8.46 -26.59
CA LYS A 309 44.63 8.78 -25.26
C LYS A 309 43.48 9.02 -24.28
N VAL A 310 42.39 9.68 -24.70
CA VAL A 310 41.18 9.86 -23.89
C VAL A 310 40.64 8.51 -23.42
N ILE A 311 40.45 7.55 -24.33
CA ILE A 311 40.01 6.18 -24.00
C ILE A 311 40.91 5.55 -22.93
N LYS A 312 42.23 5.65 -23.09
CA LYS A 312 43.21 5.11 -22.13
C LYS A 312 43.25 5.85 -20.80
N SER A 313 42.81 7.11 -20.76
CA SER A 313 42.84 7.98 -19.59
C SER A 313 41.50 8.07 -18.85
N ALA A 314 40.42 7.52 -19.41
CA ALA A 314 39.09 7.56 -18.83
C ALA A 314 39.07 7.06 -17.37
N GLY A 315 38.52 7.87 -16.46
CA GLY A 315 38.43 7.61 -15.02
C GLY A 315 39.76 7.55 -14.25
N LYS A 316 40.89 7.94 -14.87
CA LYS A 316 42.21 7.93 -14.21
C LYS A 316 42.59 9.29 -13.61
N GLY A 317 41.78 10.32 -13.81
CA GLY A 317 42.07 11.69 -13.38
C GLY A 317 43.30 12.30 -14.05
N ILE A 318 43.70 11.79 -15.23
CA ILE A 318 44.88 12.28 -15.95
C ILE A 318 44.52 13.59 -16.62
N ARG A 319 45.24 14.68 -16.29
CA ARG A 319 45.07 15.95 -17.01
C ARG A 319 45.43 15.77 -18.48
N LEU A 320 44.47 16.04 -19.34
CA LEU A 320 44.68 16.08 -20.78
C LEU A 320 44.97 17.52 -21.21
N ALA A 321 45.68 17.67 -22.34
CA ALA A 321 45.95 18.99 -22.90
C ALA A 321 44.64 19.73 -23.17
N THR A 322 44.60 21.02 -22.89
CA THR A 322 43.48 21.89 -23.30
C THR A 322 43.55 22.18 -24.80
N HIS A 323 42.47 22.72 -25.37
CA HIS A 323 42.40 23.13 -26.76
C HIS A 323 43.48 24.16 -27.14
N ARG A 324 44.05 24.92 -26.18
CA ARG A 324 45.16 25.86 -26.45
C ARG A 324 46.54 25.24 -26.28
N GLU A 325 46.64 24.17 -25.50
CA GLU A 325 47.91 23.47 -25.26
C GLU A 325 48.23 22.43 -26.35
N CYS A 326 47.22 22.02 -27.13
CA CYS A 326 47.38 21.03 -28.20
C CYS A 326 48.10 21.62 -29.43
N ALA A 327 48.62 20.75 -30.30
CA ALA A 327 49.39 21.17 -31.47
C ALA A 327 48.56 22.02 -32.47
N PHE A 328 47.25 21.72 -32.61
CA PHE A 328 46.35 22.53 -33.43
C PHE A 328 46.06 23.89 -32.80
N GLY A 329 45.84 23.95 -31.48
CA GLY A 329 45.59 25.19 -30.76
C GLY A 329 46.74 26.19 -30.86
N LYS A 330 47.98 25.69 -30.71
CA LYS A 330 49.18 26.50 -30.90
C LYS A 330 49.26 27.06 -32.32
N TRP A 331 49.08 26.18 -33.32
CA TRP A 331 49.05 26.57 -34.73
C TRP A 331 47.91 27.57 -35.04
N TYR A 332 46.72 27.37 -34.47
CA TYR A 332 45.56 28.23 -34.66
C TYR A 332 45.77 29.65 -34.11
N GLU A 333 46.50 29.81 -33.01
CA GLU A 333 46.83 31.15 -32.50
C GLU A 333 47.99 31.79 -33.27
N GLU A 334 49.01 31.01 -33.64
CA GLU A 334 50.16 31.48 -34.42
C GLU A 334 49.74 32.02 -35.80
N GLU A 335 48.84 31.31 -36.49
CA GLU A 335 48.40 31.65 -37.85
C GLU A 335 47.14 32.52 -37.90
N ARG A 336 46.66 32.99 -36.74
CA ARG A 336 45.42 33.76 -36.62
C ARG A 336 45.43 35.01 -37.51
N GLY A 337 46.56 35.71 -37.59
CA GLY A 337 46.70 36.90 -38.42
C GLY A 337 46.50 36.62 -39.92
N GLN A 338 46.81 35.41 -40.38
CA GLN A 338 46.73 35.02 -41.78
C GLN A 338 45.34 34.53 -42.18
N TYR A 339 44.65 33.78 -41.30
CA TYR A 339 43.42 33.06 -41.67
C TYR A 339 42.15 33.53 -40.95
N GLN A 340 42.22 34.51 -40.03
CA GLN A 340 41.03 35.00 -39.29
C GLN A 340 39.86 35.46 -40.17
N ASN A 341 40.10 35.87 -41.41
CA ASN A 341 39.05 36.32 -42.33
C ASN A 341 38.29 35.15 -42.98
N ILE A 342 38.76 33.91 -42.80
CA ILE A 342 38.08 32.71 -43.30
C ILE A 342 37.05 32.29 -42.24
N ALA A 343 35.77 32.33 -42.58
CA ALA A 343 34.69 31.99 -41.64
C ALA A 343 34.84 30.59 -41.01
N ALA A 344 35.31 29.61 -41.80
CA ALA A 344 35.57 28.25 -41.32
C ALA A 344 36.75 28.18 -40.32
N TYR A 345 37.70 29.12 -40.39
CA TYR A 345 38.79 29.22 -39.43
C TYR A 345 38.25 29.64 -38.07
N SER A 346 37.49 30.73 -37.96
CA SER A 346 36.91 31.13 -36.67
C SER A 346 35.89 30.14 -36.12
N ALA A 347 35.14 29.45 -37.00
CA ALA A 347 34.09 28.52 -36.59
C ALA A 347 34.61 27.23 -35.91
N ILE A 348 35.88 26.86 -36.09
CA ILE A 348 36.46 25.63 -35.50
C ILE A 348 36.76 25.78 -34.00
N GLU A 349 36.88 27.00 -33.49
CA GLU A 349 37.31 27.28 -32.12
C GLU A 349 36.38 26.67 -31.07
N GLU A 350 35.07 26.82 -31.26
CA GLU A 350 34.07 26.32 -30.30
C GLU A 350 33.97 24.78 -30.29
N PRO A 351 33.83 24.08 -31.44
CA PRO A 351 33.91 22.61 -31.48
C PRO A 351 35.22 22.06 -30.88
N HIS A 352 36.35 22.73 -31.16
CA HIS A 352 37.66 22.33 -30.63
C HIS A 352 37.72 22.44 -29.11
N LYS A 353 37.22 23.55 -28.56
CA LYS A 353 37.12 23.75 -27.11
C LYS A 353 36.24 22.68 -26.46
N LYS A 354 35.01 22.47 -26.97
CA LYS A 354 34.07 21.47 -26.44
C LYS A 354 34.65 20.06 -26.44
N PHE A 355 35.34 19.66 -27.50
CA PHE A 355 36.00 18.36 -27.60
C PHE A 355 37.02 18.13 -26.48
N HIS A 356 37.88 19.12 -26.22
CA HIS A 356 38.87 19.02 -25.14
C HIS A 356 38.23 19.08 -23.73
N GLU A 357 37.15 19.82 -23.55
CA GLU A 357 36.40 19.87 -22.28
C GLU A 357 35.72 18.53 -21.99
N ALA A 358 35.03 17.95 -22.97
CA ALA A 358 34.41 16.62 -22.85
C ALA A 358 35.46 15.53 -22.57
N ALA A 359 36.59 15.58 -23.27
CA ALA A 359 37.71 14.66 -23.06
C ALA A 359 38.27 14.71 -21.63
N ASN A 360 38.43 15.92 -21.07
CA ASN A 360 38.88 16.09 -19.68
C ASN A 360 37.81 15.63 -18.68
N ALA A 361 36.53 15.89 -18.94
CA ALA A 361 35.44 15.41 -18.10
C ALA A 361 35.44 13.87 -18.01
N LEU A 362 35.57 13.17 -19.14
CA LEU A 362 35.67 11.71 -19.18
C LEU A 362 36.94 11.16 -18.50
N SER A 363 38.06 11.88 -18.61
CA SER A 363 39.29 11.51 -17.91
C SER A 363 39.13 11.53 -16.40
N VAL A 364 38.37 12.49 -15.87
CA VAL A 364 38.07 12.63 -14.44
C VAL A 364 37.01 11.61 -14.00
N ASP A 365 35.91 11.52 -14.74
CA ASP A 365 34.75 10.71 -14.38
C ASP A 365 34.27 9.85 -15.55
N CYS A 366 34.45 8.54 -15.41
CA CYS A 366 34.14 7.55 -16.43
C CYS A 366 32.70 7.06 -16.32
N ASN A 367 31.81 7.69 -17.09
CA ASN A 367 30.40 7.33 -17.18
C ASN A 367 29.87 7.46 -18.62
N SER A 368 28.71 6.84 -18.89
CA SER A 368 28.12 6.82 -20.23
C SER A 368 27.87 8.22 -20.81
N LYS A 369 27.43 9.18 -19.99
CA LYS A 369 27.17 10.58 -20.40
C LYS A 369 28.43 11.29 -20.88
N ASN A 370 29.53 11.19 -20.13
CA ASN A 370 30.80 11.82 -20.49
C ASN A 370 31.40 11.14 -21.73
N ALA A 371 31.23 9.83 -21.89
CA ALA A 371 31.69 9.10 -23.06
C ALA A 371 30.91 9.49 -24.33
N GLU A 372 29.60 9.65 -24.24
CA GLU A 372 28.72 10.15 -25.31
C GLU A 372 29.09 11.59 -25.71
N ALA A 373 29.35 12.48 -24.74
CA ALA A 373 29.78 13.85 -25.02
C ALA A 373 31.08 13.90 -25.84
N VAL A 374 32.03 13.00 -25.60
CA VAL A 374 33.27 12.92 -26.40
C VAL A 374 32.98 12.38 -27.81
N VAL A 375 32.09 11.40 -27.96
CA VAL A 375 31.65 10.90 -29.28
C VAL A 375 31.06 12.04 -30.10
N ASP A 376 30.11 12.79 -29.55
CA ASP A 376 29.43 13.89 -30.26
C ASP A 376 30.41 15.01 -30.63
N THR A 377 31.17 15.49 -29.66
CA THR A 377 32.14 16.58 -29.88
C THR A 377 33.28 16.17 -30.81
N SER A 378 33.61 14.88 -30.89
CA SER A 378 34.59 14.37 -31.87
C SER A 378 34.09 14.41 -33.31
N LEU A 379 32.78 14.28 -33.55
CA LEU A 379 32.19 14.50 -34.88
C LEU A 379 32.13 15.99 -35.21
N GLU A 380 31.74 16.83 -34.25
CA GLU A 380 31.71 18.29 -34.43
C GLU A 380 33.08 18.84 -34.85
N ILE A 381 34.16 18.39 -34.19
CA ILE A 381 35.53 18.81 -34.54
C ILE A 381 35.95 18.25 -35.90
N LEU A 382 35.61 16.99 -36.24
CA LEU A 382 35.89 16.42 -37.56
C LEU A 382 35.22 17.21 -38.69
N GLU A 383 33.94 17.55 -38.53
CA GLU A 383 33.21 18.40 -39.48
C GLU A 383 33.87 19.76 -39.65
N ALA A 384 34.32 20.36 -38.54
CA ALA A 384 34.98 21.65 -38.57
C ALA A 384 36.33 21.58 -39.30
N PHE A 385 37.12 20.51 -39.10
CA PHE A 385 38.35 20.26 -39.87
C PHE A 385 38.06 20.09 -41.37
N ILE A 386 36.99 19.39 -41.76
CA ILE A 386 36.59 19.23 -43.17
C ILE A 386 36.21 20.58 -43.78
N LYS A 387 35.37 21.37 -43.10
CA LYS A 387 34.96 22.72 -43.54
C LYS A 387 36.17 23.64 -43.71
N LEU A 388 37.09 23.63 -42.73
CA LEU A 388 38.32 24.41 -42.77
C LEU A 388 39.22 23.99 -43.93
N SER A 389 39.40 22.68 -44.15
CA SER A 389 40.20 22.17 -45.28
C SER A 389 39.61 22.56 -46.64
N THR A 390 38.29 22.60 -46.76
CA THR A 390 37.59 22.99 -47.99
C THR A 390 37.75 24.48 -48.25
N ALA A 391 37.63 25.30 -47.21
CA ALA A 391 37.80 26.76 -47.31
C ALA A 391 39.23 27.20 -47.60
N LEU A 392 40.23 26.37 -47.27
CA LEU A 392 41.65 26.63 -47.56
C LEU A 392 42.12 26.07 -48.92
N ARG A 393 41.23 25.38 -49.66
CA ARG A 393 41.48 24.91 -51.04
C ARG A 393 41.04 25.93 -52.10
N GLY A 394 40.05 26.75 -51.78
CA GLY A 394 39.53 27.82 -52.64
C GLY A 394 40.23 29.14 -52.37
#